data_AF-A0A1S1P2C5-F1
#
_entry.id   AF-A0A1S1P2C5-F1
#
_cell.length_a   1.000
_cell.length_b   1.000
_cell.length_c   1.000
_cell.angle_alpha   90.00
_cell.angle_beta   90.00
_cell.angle_gamma   90.00
#
_symmetry.space_group_name_H-M   'P 1'
#
loop_
_entity.id
_entity.type
_entity.pdbx_description
1 polymer ?
#
loop_
_entity_poly.entity_id
_entity_poly.type
_entity_poly.pdbx_seq_one_letter_code
_entity_poly.pdbx_strand_id
1 'polypeptide(L)'
;MSAQRGRDLLVRISNGTGGFVAVAGLRARQLAFNAETVDVTNADSAGRWRELLAGAGVRRAAVAGSGVFRDEASDARLRQMFFDGVIGLLL
;
A
#
# COMPACT_ATOMS: atom_id res chain seq x y z
N MET A 1 22.06 -11.27 13.13
CA MET A 1 20.69 -10.90 12.70
C MET A 1 19.95 -10.36 13.90
N SER A 2 19.98 -9.05 14.14
CA SER A 2 19.18 -8.42 15.19
C SER A 2 17.71 -8.42 14.79
N ALA A 3 16.85 -9.03 15.59
CA ALA A 3 15.42 -8.98 15.38
C ALA A 3 14.95 -7.52 15.49
N GLN A 4 14.61 -6.90 14.36
CA GLN A 4 13.97 -5.58 14.34
C GLN A 4 12.54 -5.74 14.89
N ARG A 5 12.04 -4.80 15.73
CA ARG A 5 10.62 -4.76 16.13
C ARG A 5 9.78 -4.60 14.85
N GLY A 6 9.33 -5.71 14.29
CA GLY A 6 9.10 -5.78 12.86
C GLY A 6 7.86 -5.08 12.32
N ARG A 7 6.91 -4.62 13.15
CA ARG A 7 5.57 -4.27 12.65
C ARG A 7 4.80 -3.20 13.42
N ASP A 8 5.47 -2.25 14.07
CA ASP A 8 4.79 -1.02 14.50
C ASP A 8 4.84 -0.02 13.35
N LEU A 9 3.66 0.30 12.80
CA LEU A 9 3.49 1.26 11.72
C LEU A 9 2.77 2.49 12.24
N LEU A 10 3.19 3.67 11.77
CA LEU A 10 2.49 4.92 11.99
C LEU A 10 1.72 5.29 10.72
N VAL A 11 0.40 5.36 10.82
CA VAL A 11 -0.45 5.83 9.73
C VAL A 11 -0.52 7.35 9.79
N ARG A 12 -0.16 8.00 8.69
CA ARG A 12 -0.28 9.46 8.53
C ARG A 12 -1.08 9.78 7.28
N ILE A 13 -1.85 10.86 7.35
CA ILE A 13 -2.71 11.33 6.26
C ILE A 13 -2.31 12.73 5.86
N SER A 14 -2.36 13.01 4.56
CA SER A 14 -2.10 14.34 4.03
C SER A 14 -3.11 15.34 4.58
N ASN A 15 -2.61 16.48 5.05
CA ASN A 15 -3.44 17.61 5.45
C ASN A 15 -3.92 18.47 4.27
N GLY A 16 -3.53 18.12 3.02
CA GLY A 16 -3.85 18.87 1.81
C GLY A 16 -2.93 20.06 1.55
N THR A 17 -2.03 20.42 2.48
CA THR A 17 -1.09 21.54 2.33
C THR A 17 0.37 21.08 2.31
N GLY A 18 0.61 19.84 1.85
CA GLY A 18 1.95 19.22 1.79
C GLY A 18 2.47 18.63 3.11
N GLY A 19 1.66 18.64 4.18
CA GLY A 19 2.00 18.04 5.47
C GLY A 19 1.27 16.71 5.70
N PHE A 20 1.81 15.89 6.59
CA PHE A 20 1.18 14.64 7.01
C PHE A 20 0.89 14.64 8.51
N VAL A 21 -0.33 14.32 8.91
CA VAL A 21 -0.74 14.24 10.32
C VAL A 21 -0.85 12.77 10.73
N ALA A 22 -0.30 12.43 11.89
CA ALA A 22 -0.41 11.08 12.45
C ALA A 22 -1.82 10.82 12.97
N VAL A 23 -2.47 9.78 12.44
CA VAL A 23 -3.87 9.47 12.72
C VAL A 23 -4.05 8.16 13.49
N ALA A 24 -3.15 7.19 13.31
CA ALA A 24 -3.24 5.90 14.00
C ALA A 24 -1.87 5.24 14.16
N GLY A 25 -1.71 4.53 15.27
CA GLY A 25 -0.66 3.52 15.44
C GLY A 25 -1.21 2.15 15.07
N LEU A 26 -0.57 1.45 14.13
CA LEU A 26 -1.01 0.16 13.65
C LEU A 26 0.05 -0.90 13.93
N ARG A 27 -0.36 -1.97 14.61
CA ARG A 27 0.42 -3.19 14.65
C ARG A 27 0.11 -4.00 13.41
N ALA A 28 1.00 -3.95 12.43
CA ALA A 28 0.80 -4.65 11.17
C ALA A 28 0.84 -6.16 11.41
N ARG A 29 -0.17 -6.87 10.90
CA ARG A 29 -0.16 -8.33 10.83
C ARG A 29 0.44 -8.80 9.51
N GLN A 30 0.31 -8.01 8.45
CA GLN A 30 0.82 -8.36 7.12
C GLN A 30 1.10 -7.10 6.31
N LEU A 31 2.24 -7.10 5.62
CA LEU A 31 2.60 -6.15 4.58
C LEU A 31 2.93 -6.97 3.34
N ALA A 32 2.14 -6.82 2.28
CA ALA A 32 2.28 -7.58 1.04
C ALA A 32 2.54 -6.62 -0.12
N PHE A 33 3.58 -6.91 -0.88
CA PHE A 33 3.88 -6.25 -2.15
C PHE A 33 3.70 -7.30 -3.25
N ASN A 34 2.71 -7.09 -4.10
CA ASN A 34 2.44 -7.96 -5.23
C ASN A 34 2.83 -7.22 -6.51
N ALA A 35 3.75 -7.81 -7.27
CA ALA A 35 4.00 -7.42 -8.64
C ALA A 35 3.35 -8.47 -9.53
N GLU A 36 2.25 -8.10 -10.20
CA GLU A 36 1.67 -8.96 -11.22
C GLU A 36 2.70 -9.12 -12.35
N THR A 37 2.90 -10.35 -12.85
CA THR A 37 3.79 -10.59 -13.98
C THR A 37 2.95 -10.70 -15.24
N VAL A 38 3.31 -9.94 -16.27
CA VAL A 38 2.61 -9.96 -17.56
C VAL A 38 3.32 -10.96 -18.46
N ASP A 39 2.57 -11.94 -18.94
CA ASP A 39 3.04 -12.95 -19.88
C ASP A 39 2.87 -12.44 -21.30
N VAL A 40 3.93 -12.56 -22.10
CA VAL A 40 3.99 -12.13 -23.51
C VAL A 40 4.48 -13.26 -24.44
N THR A 41 4.35 -14.52 -24.00
CA THR A 41 4.75 -15.69 -24.80
C THR A 41 4.07 -15.69 -26.18
N ASN A 42 4.86 -15.85 -27.24
CA ASN A 42 4.39 -15.91 -28.63
C ASN A 42 4.88 -17.18 -29.35
N ALA A 43 4.44 -17.41 -30.59
CA ALA A 43 4.76 -18.63 -31.35
C ALA A 43 6.25 -18.76 -31.72
N ASP A 44 6.98 -17.64 -31.74
CA ASP A 44 8.41 -17.57 -32.04
C ASP A 44 9.28 -17.58 -30.78
N SER A 45 8.69 -17.75 -29.58
CA SER A 45 9.42 -17.81 -28.31
C SER A 45 10.43 -18.96 -28.31
N ALA A 46 11.71 -18.59 -28.30
CA ALA A 46 12.83 -19.51 -28.47
C ALA A 46 12.81 -20.60 -27.38
N GLY A 47 12.73 -21.86 -27.79
CA GLY A 47 12.82 -23.01 -26.88
C GLY A 47 11.59 -23.26 -26.00
N ARG A 48 10.43 -22.64 -26.29
CA ARG A 48 9.17 -22.78 -25.52
C ARG A 48 9.26 -22.31 -24.06
N TRP A 49 10.12 -21.34 -23.77
CA TRP A 49 10.19 -20.70 -22.47
C TRP A 49 9.13 -19.61 -22.36
N ARG A 50 8.62 -19.39 -21.14
CA ARG A 50 7.65 -18.33 -20.84
C ARG A 50 8.36 -16.98 -20.86
N GLU A 51 7.90 -16.05 -21.68
CA GLU A 51 8.41 -14.68 -21.73
C GLU A 51 7.58 -13.78 -20.83
N LEU A 52 8.22 -13.12 -19.85
CA LEU A 52 7.57 -12.18 -18.95
C LEU A 52 8.03 -10.76 -19.26
N LEU A 53 7.08 -9.84 -19.43
CA LEU A 53 7.37 -8.43 -19.62
C LEU A 53 7.57 -7.75 -18.28
N ALA A 54 8.82 -7.42 -17.96
CA ALA A 54 9.17 -6.70 -16.74
C ALA A 54 8.50 -5.31 -16.73
N GLY A 55 7.82 -4.97 -15.63
CA GLY A 55 7.27 -3.63 -15.40
C GLY A 55 5.90 -3.34 -16.05
N ALA A 56 5.37 -4.25 -16.87
CA ALA A 56 4.04 -4.10 -17.45
C ALA A 56 2.89 -4.48 -16.49
N GLY A 57 3.20 -5.19 -15.41
CA GLY A 57 2.20 -5.61 -14.44
C GLY A 57 1.91 -4.55 -13.37
N VAL A 58 0.66 -4.56 -12.89
CA VAL A 58 0.21 -3.65 -11.83
C VAL A 58 0.95 -4.00 -10.54
N ARG A 59 1.69 -3.03 -10.00
CA ARG A 59 2.32 -3.12 -8.68
C ARG A 59 1.29 -2.74 -7.62
N ARG A 60 0.98 -3.66 -6.72
CA ARG A 60 0.01 -3.45 -5.63
C ARG A 60 0.72 -3.59 -4.29
N ALA A 61 0.40 -2.70 -3.36
CA ALA A 61 0.82 -2.80 -1.97
C ALA A 61 -0.41 -2.87 -1.08
N ALA A 62 -0.43 -3.85 -0.17
CA ALA A 62 -1.50 -4.01 0.81
C ALA A 62 -0.92 -4.11 2.22
N VAL A 63 -1.52 -3.36 3.15
CA VAL A 63 -1.18 -3.37 4.57
C VAL A 63 -2.41 -3.81 5.35
N ALA A 64 -2.27 -4.83 6.18
CA ALA A 64 -3.32 -5.29 7.09
C ALA A 64 -2.78 -5.34 8.52
N GLY A 65 -3.56 -4.84 9.47
CA GLY A 65 -3.22 -4.88 10.88
C GLY A 65 -4.32 -4.29 11.76
N SER A 66 -4.06 -4.32 13.06
CA SER A 66 -4.93 -3.79 14.10
C SER A 66 -4.22 -2.63 14.78
N GLY A 67 -4.96 -1.58 15.13
CA GLY A 67 -4.37 -0.38 15.70
C GLY A 67 -5.38 0.45 16.47
N VAL A 68 -4.89 1.53 17.07
CA VAL A 68 -5.71 2.53 17.75
C VAL A 68 -5.56 3.88 17.06
N PHE A 69 -6.67 4.58 16.92
CA PHE A 69 -6.67 5.97 16.45
C PHE A 69 -6.12 6.90 17.52
N ARG A 70 -5.52 8.00 17.08
CA ARG A 70 -5.01 9.04 17.97
C ARG A 70 -6.14 9.76 18.70
N ASP A 71 -7.21 10.09 17.98
CA ASP A 71 -8.38 10.84 18.47
C ASP A 71 -9.60 10.59 17.58
N GLU A 72 -10.77 11.06 18.04
CA GLU A 72 -12.04 10.94 17.32
C GLU A 72 -12.04 11.67 15.97
N ALA A 73 -11.37 12.83 15.89
CA ALA A 73 -11.23 13.59 14.64
C ALA A 73 -10.44 12.81 13.57
N SER A 74 -9.44 12.03 13.99
CA SER A 74 -8.65 11.16 13.11
C SER A 74 -9.46 9.99 12.56
N ASP A 75 -10.32 9.37 13.38
CA ASP A 75 -11.24 8.32 12.92
C ASP A 75 -12.28 8.87 11.94
N ALA A 76 -12.96 9.96 12.31
CA ALA A 76 -13.95 10.61 11.46
C ALA A 76 -13.38 11.00 10.09
N ARG A 77 -12.17 11.58 10.08
CA ARG A 77 -11.47 11.96 8.85
C ARG A 77 -11.14 10.77 7.96
N LEU A 78 -10.64 9.68 8.54
CA LEU A 78 -10.32 8.46 7.78
C LEU A 78 -11.56 7.85 7.14
N ARG A 79 -12.62 7.75 7.93
CA ARG A 79 -13.90 7.23 7.49
C ARG A 79 -14.49 8.08 6.38
N GLN A 80 -14.48 9.40 6.55
CA GLN A 80 -14.96 10.34 5.54
C GLN A 80 -14.17 10.20 4.23
N MET A 81 -12.83 10.22 4.28
CA MET A 81 -12.00 10.06 3.09
C MET A 81 -12.26 8.74 2.34
N PHE A 82 -12.50 7.66 3.09
CA PHE A 82 -12.84 6.37 2.51
C PHE A 82 -14.18 6.42 1.75
N PHE A 83 -15.22 7.01 2.35
CA PHE A 83 -16.54 7.10 1.72
C PHE A 83 -16.61 8.12 0.59
N ASP A 84 -15.87 9.22 0.68
CA ASP A 84 -15.78 10.23 -0.38
C ASP A 84 -14.96 9.72 -1.59
N GLY A 85 -14.32 8.55 -1.48
CA GLY A 85 -13.46 8.00 -2.53
C GLY A 85 -12.23 8.86 -2.82
N VAL A 86 -11.85 9.74 -1.88
CA VAL A 86 -10.76 10.69 -2.07
C VAL A 86 -9.44 10.01 -1.76
N ILE A 87 -8.71 9.69 -2.82
CA ILE A 87 -7.28 9.44 -2.73
C ILE A 87 -6.65 10.82 -2.56
N GLY A 88 -6.19 11.17 -1.36
CA GLY A 88 -5.58 12.47 -1.08
C GLY A 88 -4.44 12.75 -2.05
N LEU A 89 -4.75 13.42 -3.15
CA LEU A 89 -3.85 13.59 -4.27
C LEU A 89 -2.97 14.79 -3.95
N LEU A 90 -1.66 14.59 -4.06
CA LEU A 90 -0.69 15.66 -4.23
C LEU A 90 -0.88 16.20 -5.65
N LEU A 91 -1.77 17.18 -5.80
CA LEU A 91 -1.70 18.16 -6.88
C LEU A 91 -1.54 19.53 -6.25
#